data_AF-A0A3P6S585-F1
#
_entry.id   AF-A0A3P6S585-F1
#
_cell.length_a   1.000
_cell.length_b   1.000
_cell.length_c   1.000
_cell.angle_alpha   90.00
_cell.angle_beta   90.00
_cell.angle_gamma   90.00
#
_symmetry.space_group_name_H-M   'P 1'
#
loop_
_entity.id
_entity.type
_entity.pdbx_description
1 polymer ?
#
loop_
_entity_poly.entity_id
_entity_poly.type
_entity_poly.pdbx_seq_one_letter_code
_entity_poly.pdbx_strand_id
1 'polypeptide(L)'
;MQKVLELMMSVPERATDMVHVSCIEQYPGDLNKLGRLYRHDSFLVWEGEKEPVERHVFLFKNKLMFTERNNSGDVPTYKHYATIRVKRYAI
;
A
#
# COMPACT_ATOMS: atom_id res chain seq x y z
N MET A 1 -26.94 15.50 1.51
CA MET A 1 -25.72 16.23 1.92
C MET A 1 -24.54 15.30 2.23
N GLN A 2 -24.71 14.15 2.91
CA GLN A 2 -23.61 13.19 3.21
C GLN A 2 -22.77 12.76 1.99
N LYS A 3 -23.41 12.44 0.85
CA LYS A 3 -22.71 11.98 -0.37
C LYS A 3 -21.69 12.97 -0.92
N VAL A 4 -21.92 14.28 -0.77
CA VAL A 4 -21.00 15.32 -1.27
C VAL A 4 -19.78 15.43 -0.36
N LEU A 5 -19.96 15.27 0.95
CA LEU A 5 -18.86 15.27 1.92
C LEU A 5 -17.92 14.07 1.70
N GLU A 6 -18.49 12.87 1.49
CA GLU A 6 -17.72 11.68 1.14
C GLU A 6 -16.91 11.86 -0.15
N LEU A 7 -17.51 12.49 -1.17
CA LEU A 7 -16.82 12.84 -2.41
C LEU A 7 -15.65 13.80 -2.17
N MET A 8 -15.88 14.86 -1.38
CA MET A 8 -14.85 15.86 -1.07
C MET A 8 -13.69 15.30 -0.24
N MET A 9 -13.95 14.33 0.63
CA MET A 9 -12.90 13.66 1.41
C MET A 9 -12.15 12.61 0.59
N SER A 10 -12.85 11.87 -0.28
CA SER A 10 -12.25 10.77 -1.05
C SER A 10 -11.24 11.21 -2.10
N VAL A 11 -11.35 12.42 -2.66
CA VAL A 11 -10.44 12.92 -3.71
C VAL A 11 -9.05 13.24 -3.16
N PRO A 12 -8.90 14.06 -2.10
CA PRO A 12 -7.59 14.32 -1.51
C PRO A 12 -6.98 13.05 -0.89
N GLU A 13 -7.77 12.19 -0.25
CA GLU A 13 -7.30 10.89 0.28
C GLU A 13 -6.65 10.05 -0.85
N ARG A 14 -7.33 9.92 -2.00
CA ARG A 14 -6.76 9.22 -3.17
C ARG A 14 -5.50 9.88 -3.73
N ALA A 15 -5.40 11.21 -3.72
CA ALA A 15 -4.21 11.91 -4.19
C ALA A 15 -3.03 11.65 -3.23
N THR A 16 -3.27 11.68 -1.92
CA THR A 16 -2.29 11.33 -0.89
C THR A 16 -1.84 9.87 -1.02
N ASP A 17 -2.76 8.94 -1.27
CA ASP A 17 -2.44 7.53 -1.51
C ASP A 17 -1.51 7.34 -2.72
N MET A 18 -1.76 8.08 -3.81
CA MET A 18 -0.92 8.02 -5.01
C MET A 18 0.50 8.52 -4.78
N VAL A 19 0.70 9.51 -3.89
CA VAL A 19 2.05 9.97 -3.50
C VAL A 19 2.81 8.83 -2.82
N HIS A 20 2.19 8.12 -1.87
CA HIS A 20 2.83 6.99 -1.19
C HIS A 20 3.16 5.84 -2.14
N VAL A 21 2.29 5.55 -3.12
CA VAL A 21 2.57 4.54 -4.16
C VAL A 21 3.75 4.95 -5.03
N SER A 22 3.91 6.24 -5.34
CA SER A 22 5.04 6.73 -6.14
C SER A 22 6.38 6.62 -5.41
N CYS A 23 6.36 6.56 -4.08
CA CYS A 23 7.54 6.38 -3.23
C CYS A 23 7.94 4.90 -3.05
N ILE A 24 7.32 3.96 -3.78
CA ILE A 24 7.70 2.55 -3.76
C ILE A 24 8.95 2.33 -4.63
N GLU A 25 9.98 1.78 -4.02
CA GLU A 25 11.27 1.52 -4.65
C GLU A 25 11.52 0.02 -4.80
N GLN A 26 12.36 -0.34 -5.77
CA GLN A 26 12.86 -1.71 -6.00
C GLN A 26 11.76 -2.75 -6.30
N TYR A 27 10.56 -2.31 -6.71
CA TYR A 27 9.55 -3.23 -7.22
C TYR A 27 10.01 -3.83 -8.56
N PRO A 28 10.10 -5.17 -8.71
CA PRO A 28 10.56 -5.79 -9.95
C PRO A 28 9.58 -5.67 -11.13
N GLY A 29 8.38 -5.14 -10.90
CA GLY A 29 7.36 -4.94 -11.92
C GLY A 29 7.11 -3.47 -12.23
N ASP A 30 6.10 -3.23 -13.05
CA ASP A 30 5.65 -1.88 -13.40
C ASP A 30 4.64 -1.36 -12.36
N LEU A 31 4.97 -0.26 -11.68
CA LEU A 31 4.10 0.40 -10.70
C LEU A 31 2.77 0.83 -11.35
N ASN A 32 2.77 1.21 -12.64
CA ASN A 32 1.57 1.59 -13.37
C ASN A 32 0.60 0.42 -13.57
N LYS A 33 1.08 -0.82 -13.47
CA LYS A 33 0.29 -2.05 -13.62
C LYS A 33 -0.19 -2.64 -12.29
N LEU A 34 0.03 -1.96 -11.17
CA LEU A 34 -0.50 -2.37 -9.86
C LEU A 34 -2.04 -2.27 -9.80
N GLY A 35 -2.60 -1.34 -10.58
CA GLY A 35 -4.04 -1.09 -10.62
C GLY A 35 -4.50 -0.20 -9.47
N ARG A 36 -5.81 -0.20 -9.21
CA ARG A 36 -6.39 0.64 -8.16
C ARG A 36 -5.91 0.18 -6.77
N LEU A 37 -5.31 1.10 -6.03
CA LEU A 37 -5.08 0.95 -4.59
C LEU A 37 -6.42 1.08 -3.85
N TYR A 38 -6.69 0.14 -2.95
CA TYR A 38 -7.87 0.15 -2.11
C TYR A 38 -7.56 0.72 -0.73
N ARG A 39 -6.46 0.27 -0.10
CA ARG A 39 -6.00 0.71 1.21
C ARG A 39 -4.50 0.48 1.34
N HIS A 40 -3.87 1.23 2.23
CA HIS A 40 -2.51 0.96 2.69
C HIS A 40 -2.37 1.36 4.15
N ASP A 41 -1.60 0.60 4.93
CA ASP A 41 -1.33 0.91 6.34
C ASP A 41 -0.11 0.14 6.85
N SER A 42 0.40 0.49 8.03
CA SER A 42 1.42 -0.27 8.77
C SER A 42 0.80 -1.41 9.58
N PHE A 43 1.38 -2.60 9.45
CA PHE A 43 0.97 -3.80 10.18
C PHE A 43 2.17 -4.50 10.79
N LEU A 44 1.96 -5.16 11.93
CA LEU A 44 2.90 -6.18 12.42
C LEU A 44 2.72 -7.45 11.60
N VAL A 45 3.79 -7.92 10.97
CA VAL A 45 3.77 -9.11 10.10
C VAL A 45 4.64 -10.18 10.72
N TRP A 46 4.04 -11.36 10.94
CA TRP A 46 4.72 -12.56 11.40
C TRP A 46 5.13 -13.42 10.21
N GLU A 47 6.40 -13.79 10.16
CA GLU A 47 6.94 -14.73 9.16
C GLU A 47 7.44 -15.99 9.88
N GLY A 48 6.57 -17.00 10.00
CA GLY A 48 6.87 -18.23 10.75
C GLY A 48 6.98 -17.98 12.25
N GLU A 49 8.06 -18.47 12.86
CA GLU A 49 8.32 -18.33 14.30
C GLU A 49 9.14 -17.08 14.66
N LYS A 50 9.42 -16.20 13.68
CA LYS A 50 10.17 -14.96 13.93
C LYS A 50 9.34 -13.94 14.69
N GLU A 51 10.03 -13.03 15.39
CA GLU A 51 9.38 -11.86 15.97
C GLU A 51 8.65 -11.03 14.89
N PRO A 52 7.49 -10.45 15.23
CA PRO A 52 6.75 -9.62 14.29
C PRO A 52 7.57 -8.40 13.90
N VAL A 53 7.62 -8.13 12.60
CA VAL A 53 8.27 -6.94 12.06
C VAL A 53 7.19 -5.99 11.53
N GLU A 54 7.33 -4.71 11.82
CA GLU A 54 6.45 -3.70 11.23
C GLU A 54 6.72 -3.60 9.72
N ARG A 55 5.66 -3.77 8.92
CA ARG A 55 5.69 -3.65 7.46
C ARG A 55 4.56 -2.76 7.02
N HIS A 56 4.84 -1.89 6.05
CA HIS A 56 3.80 -1.10 5.41
C HIS A 56 3.22 -1.91 4.23
N VAL A 57 1.91 -2.11 4.23
CA VAL A 57 1.23 -3.02 3.32
C VAL A 57 0.29 -2.23 2.41
N PHE A 58 0.41 -2.44 1.10
CA PHE A 58 -0.46 -1.85 0.09
C PHE A 58 -1.41 -2.92 -0.48
N LEU A 59 -2.71 -2.67 -0.39
CA LEU A 59 -3.76 -3.51 -0.97
C LEU A 59 -4.24 -2.94 -2.29
N PHE A 60 -3.82 -3.54 -3.39
CA PHE A 60 -4.33 -3.26 -4.73
C PHE A 60 -5.41 -4.25 -5.14
N LYS A 61 -6.14 -3.93 -6.21
CA LYS A 61 -7.23 -4.77 -6.76
C LYS A 61 -6.93 -6.26 -6.86
N ASN A 62 -5.73 -6.63 -7.33
CA ASN A 62 -5.34 -8.03 -7.54
C ASN A 62 -4.01 -8.39 -6.84
N LYS A 63 -3.51 -7.53 -5.96
CA LYS A 63 -2.18 -7.69 -5.35
C LYS A 63 -2.17 -7.14 -3.93
N LEU A 64 -1.51 -7.85 -3.03
CA LEU A 64 -1.12 -7.37 -1.71
C LEU A 64 0.40 -7.22 -1.72
N MET A 65 0.91 -6.02 -1.49
CA MET A 65 2.33 -5.72 -1.51
C MET A 65 2.82 -5.37 -0.11
N PHE A 66 3.87 -6.05 0.33
CA PHE A 66 4.57 -5.77 1.58
C PHE A 66 5.79 -4.93 1.28
N THR A 67 5.98 -3.88 2.07
CA THR A 67 7.10 -2.95 1.94
C THR A 67 7.73 -2.68 3.30
N GLU A 68 9.01 -2.32 3.27
CA GLU A 68 9.72 -1.73 4.40
C GLU A 68 9.65 -0.22 4.28
N ARG A 69 9.03 0.42 5.26
CA ARG A 69 8.99 1.88 5.32
C ARG A 69 10.28 2.38 5.95
N ASN A 70 11.03 3.20 5.23
CA ASN A 70 12.15 3.91 5.79
C ASN A 70 11.74 5.35 6.13
N ASN A 71 11.90 5.73 7.40
CA ASN A 71 11.61 7.07 7.91
C ASN A 71 12.89 7.94 8.04
N SER A 72 14.01 7.53 7.44
CA SER A 72 15.29 8.24 7.58
C SER A 72 15.36 9.60 6.85
N GLY A 73 14.30 10.01 6.12
CA GLY A 73 14.26 11.28 5.40
C GLY A 73 12.88 11.95 5.45
N ASP A 74 12.80 13.20 4.99
CA ASP A 74 11.55 13.99 4.93
C ASP A 74 10.48 13.36 4.02
N VAL A 75 10.92 12.57 3.03
CA VAL A 75 10.04 11.83 2.12
C VAL A 75 10.03 10.36 2.54
N PRO A 76 8.85 9.77 2.85
CA PRO A 76 8.77 8.35 3.19
C PRO A 76 9.15 7.51 1.97
N THR A 77 10.05 6.54 2.12
CA THR A 77 10.38 5.58 1.07
C THR A 77 9.90 4.19 1.44
N TYR A 78 9.37 3.47 0.46
CA TYR A 78 8.81 2.12 0.64
C TYR A 78 9.60 1.11 -0.18
N LYS A 79 10.53 0.42 0.47
CA LYS A 79 11.31 -0.62 -0.20
C LYS A 79 10.46 -1.87 -0.38
N HIS A 80 10.30 -2.33 -1.62
CA HIS A 80 9.59 -3.57 -1.90
C HIS A 80 10.20 -4.76 -1.15
N TYR A 81 9.36 -5.55 -0.50
CA TYR A 81 9.76 -6.79 0.18
C TYR A 81 9.11 -8.01 -0.49
N ALA A 82 7.78 -8.02 -0.60
CA ALA A 82 7.06 -9.15 -1.18
C ALA A 82 5.76 -8.70 -1.86
N THR A 83 5.25 -9.52 -2.78
CA THR A 83 3.93 -9.29 -3.38
C THR A 83 3.18 -10.59 -3.56
N ILE A 84 1.98 -10.65 -3.02
CA ILE A 84 1.06 -11.78 -3.12
C ILE A 84 -0.02 -11.42 -4.13
N ARG A 85 -0.27 -12.29 -5.12
CA ARG A 85 -1.39 -12.13 -6.05
C ARG A 85 -2.68 -12.54 -5.35
N VAL A 86 -3.61 -11.62 -5.24
CA VAL A 86 -4.93 -11.87 -4.67
C VAL A 86 -5.84 -12.37 -5.80
N LYS A 87 -6.36 -13.59 -5.68
CA LYS A 87 -7.47 -14.06 -6.52
C LYS A 87 -8.78 -13.49 -5.92
N ARG A 88 -9.73 -13.12 -6.79
CA ARG A 88 -10.99 -12.42 -6.44
C ARG A 88 -11.44 -12.70 -5.00
N TYR A 89 -11.54 -11.65 -4.19
CA TYR A 89 -12.32 -11.69 -2.96
C TYR A 89 -13.75 -12.07 -3.33
N ALA A 90 -14.15 -13.29 -3.04
CA ALA A 90 -15.56 -13.64 -2.97
C ALA A 90 -16.06 -13.01 -1.66
N ILE A 91 -16.80 -11.92 -1.79
CA ILE A 91 -17.70 -11.43 -0.75
C ILE A 91 -19.03 -12.14 -0.96
#